data_AF-A0A662DYC8-F1
#
_entry.id   AF-A0A662DYC8-F1
#
_cell.length_a   1.000
_cell.length_b   1.000
_cell.length_c   1.000
_cell.angle_alpha   90.00
_cell.angle_beta   90.00
_cell.angle_gamma   90.00
#
_symmetry.space_group_name_H-M   'P 1'
#
loop_
_entity.id
_entity.type
_entity.pdbx_description
1 polymer ?
#
loop_
_entity_poly.entity_id
_entity_poly.type
_entity_poly.pdbx_seq_one_letter_code
_entity_poly.pdbx_strand_id
1 'polypeptide(L)'
;LFSLGEAMWQPRFLQFAAELAPEGKTGAYVAWANLPWFMIKFIAGWYTGRMMDVYCPADGPLRTESMWLIYGLVALLSPVLLLLGYKWVKRGLED
;
A
#
# COMPACT_ATOMS: atom_id res chain seq x y z
N LEU A 1 -3.26 11.38 10.15
CA LEU A 1 -3.10 9.91 10.16
C LEU A 1 -2.30 9.42 8.95
N PHE A 2 -2.73 9.72 7.72
CA PHE A 2 -2.02 9.34 6.48
C PHE A 2 -0.55 9.78 6.46
N SER A 3 -0.26 11.04 6.79
CA SER A 3 1.12 11.57 6.76
C SER A 3 2.06 10.90 7.76
N LEU A 4 1.55 10.42 8.90
CA LEU A 4 2.36 9.65 9.87
C LEU A 4 2.65 8.25 9.33
N GLY A 5 1.65 7.61 8.72
CA GLY A 5 1.83 6.29 8.08
C GLY A 5 2.83 6.33 6.94
N GLU A 6 2.73 7.33 6.06
CA GLU A 6 3.68 7.52 4.96
C GLU A 6 5.10 7.81 5.46
N ALA A 7 5.24 8.69 6.45
CA ALA A 7 6.54 9.01 7.03
C ALA A 7 7.23 7.80 7.69
N MET A 8 6.47 6.85 8.25
CA MET A 8 7.03 5.62 8.82
C MET A 8 7.48 4.61 7.74
N TRP A 9 6.84 4.59 6.57
CA TRP A 9 7.05 3.55 5.56
C TRP A 9 7.97 3.99 4.42
N GLN A 10 7.78 5.18 3.85
CA GLN A 10 8.56 5.67 2.69
C GLN A 10 10.09 5.58 2.89
N PRO A 11 10.69 6.12 3.97
CA PRO A 11 12.14 6.13 4.12
C PRO A 11 12.72 4.73 4.33
N ARG A 12 12.03 3.87 5.09
CA ARG A 12 12.48 2.48 5.36
C ARG A 12 12.40 1.59 4.13
N PHE A 13 11.36 1.72 3.32
CA PHE A 13 11.22 0.91 2.12
C PHE A 13 12.31 1.22 1.11
N LEU A 14 12.64 2.50 0.92
CA LEU A 14 13.71 2.93 0.02
C LEU A 14 15.10 2.50 0.53
N GLN A 15 15.34 2.56 1.84
CA GLN A 15 16.58 2.07 2.45
C GLN A 15 16.75 0.56 2.27
N PHE A 16 15.71 -0.22 2.56
CA PHE A 16 15.73 -1.68 2.36
C PHE A 16 15.98 -2.06 0.89
N ALA A 17 15.34 -1.36 -0.06
CA ALA A 17 15.56 -1.59 -1.49
C ALA A 17 16.98 -1.21 -1.95
N ALA A 18 17.60 -0.21 -1.31
CA ALA A 18 18.96 0.21 -1.59
C ALA A 18 20.01 -0.75 -1.00
N GLU A 19 19.80 -1.24 0.23
CA GLU A 19 20.68 -2.22 0.89
C GLU A 19 20.67 -3.58 0.19
N LEU A 20 19.53 -4.00 -0.37
CA LEU A 20 19.41 -5.25 -1.11
C LEU A 20 20.05 -5.19 -2.51
N ALA A 21 20.42 -4.01 -3.00
CA ALA A 21 20.90 -3.84 -4.36
C ALA A 21 22.41 -4.15 -4.49
N PRO A 22 22.82 -5.12 -5.32
CA PRO A 22 24.24 -5.38 -5.59
C PRO A 22 24.90 -4.23 -6.37
N GLU A 23 26.19 -4.00 -6.11
CA GLU A 23 26.99 -2.92 -6.70
C GLU A 23 26.88 -2.93 -8.24
N GLY A 24 26.52 -1.78 -8.81
CA GLY A 24 26.41 -1.58 -10.27
C GLY A 24 25.04 -1.87 -10.89
N LYS A 25 24.04 -2.38 -10.15
CA LYS A 25 22.66 -2.61 -10.66
C LYS A 25 21.55 -1.95 -9.81
N THR A 26 21.92 -0.99 -8.97
CA THR A 26 21.01 -0.28 -8.04
C THR A 26 19.80 0.34 -8.75
N GLY A 27 19.98 0.94 -9.93
CA GLY A 27 18.88 1.54 -10.69
C GLY A 27 17.81 0.53 -11.16
N ALA A 28 18.21 -0.67 -11.56
CA ALA A 28 17.28 -1.71 -12.02
C ALA A 28 16.49 -2.33 -10.86
N TYR A 29 17.14 -2.55 -9.71
CA TYR A 29 16.47 -3.05 -8.50
C TYR A 29 15.50 -2.04 -7.90
N VAL A 30 15.87 -0.75 -7.90
CA VAL A 30 14.96 0.33 -7.49
C VAL A 30 13.77 0.46 -8.45
N ALA A 31 13.97 0.26 -9.76
CA ALA A 31 12.87 0.23 -10.73
C ALA A 31 11.92 -0.94 -10.47
N TRP A 32 12.44 -2.13 -10.18
CA TRP A 32 11.65 -3.29 -9.76
C TRP A 32 10.87 -3.04 -8.47
N ALA A 33 11.49 -2.39 -7.48
CA ALA A 33 10.83 -2.02 -6.23
C ALA A 33 9.69 -1.00 -6.41
N ASN A 34 9.74 -0.18 -7.46
CA ASN A 34 8.69 0.80 -7.77
C ASN A 34 7.56 0.25 -8.67
N LEU A 35 7.74 -0.92 -9.30
CA LEU A 35 6.73 -1.54 -10.15
C LEU A 35 5.37 -1.78 -9.42
N PRO A 36 5.34 -2.23 -8.15
CA PRO A 36 4.09 -2.32 -7.40
C PRO A 36 3.37 -0.97 -7.28
N TRP A 37 4.13 0.11 -7.10
CA TRP A 37 3.60 1.48 -7.05
C TRP A 37 3.00 1.93 -8.38
N PHE A 38 3.53 1.47 -9.51
CA PHE A 38 2.90 1.71 -10.80
C PHE A 38 1.60 0.91 -10.95
N MET A 39 1.62 -0.38 -10.62
CA MET A 39 0.46 -1.27 -10.76
C MET A 39 -0.72 -0.85 -9.89
N ILE A 40 -0.46 -0.42 -8.65
CA ILE A 40 -1.53 -0.01 -7.74
C ILE A 40 -2.32 1.20 -8.27
N LYS A 41 -1.70 2.08 -9.08
CA LYS A 41 -2.41 3.24 -9.67
C LYS A 41 -3.53 2.82 -10.63
N PHE A 42 -3.34 1.74 -11.39
CA PHE A 42 -4.40 1.20 -12.26
C PHE A 42 -5.50 0.54 -11.45
N ILE A 43 -5.12 -0.28 -10.47
CA ILE A 43 -6.07 -1.01 -9.62
C ILE A 43 -6.89 -0.01 -8.79
N ALA A 44 -6.25 0.99 -8.19
CA ALA A 44 -6.91 2.01 -7.38
C ALA A 44 -7.89 2.84 -8.20
N GLY A 45 -7.53 3.23 -9.42
CA GLY A 45 -8.42 3.94 -10.33
C GLY A 45 -9.67 3.12 -10.68
N TRP A 46 -9.49 1.87 -11.12
CA TRP A 46 -10.60 0.97 -11.42
C TRP A 46 -11.50 0.70 -10.21
N TYR A 47 -10.89 0.34 -9.09
CA TYR A 47 -11.60 -0.02 -7.86
C TYR A 47 -12.40 1.16 -7.31
N THR A 48 -11.80 2.35 -7.26
CA THR A 48 -12.46 3.56 -6.78
C THR A 48 -13.58 3.99 -7.71
N GLY A 49 -13.39 3.91 -9.04
CA GLY A 49 -14.46 4.20 -10.00
C GLY A 49 -15.69 3.32 -9.81
N ARG A 50 -15.49 2.00 -9.68
CA ARG A 50 -16.59 1.06 -9.42
C ARG A 50 -17.28 1.28 -8.07
N MET A 51 -16.52 1.67 -7.04
CA MET A 51 -17.09 2.03 -5.74
C MET A 51 -17.92 3.32 -5.82
N MET A 52 -17.46 4.32 -6.58
CA MET A 52 -18.22 5.55 -6.78
C MET A 52 -19.52 5.31 -7.55
N ASP A 53 -19.51 4.49 -8.60
CA ASP A 53 -20.73 4.15 -9.34
C ASP A 53 -21.79 3.46 -8.47
N VAL A 54 -21.37 2.63 -7.51
CA VAL A 54 -22.27 1.82 -6.68
C VAL A 54 -22.74 2.57 -5.44
N TYR A 55 -21.86 3.34 -4.79
CA TYR A 55 -22.15 3.97 -3.51
C TYR A 55 -22.40 5.48 -3.59
N CYS A 56 -21.99 6.13 -4.69
CA CYS A 56 -22.12 7.57 -4.93
C CYS A 56 -22.62 7.87 -6.37
N PRO A 57 -23.82 7.39 -6.75
CA PRO A 57 -24.38 7.65 -8.08
C PRO A 57 -24.67 9.15 -8.28
N ALA A 58 -24.62 9.61 -9.53
CA ALA A 58 -24.85 11.02 -9.89
C ALA A 58 -26.25 11.53 -9.54
N ASP A 59 -27.23 10.62 -9.51
CA ASP A 59 -28.61 10.90 -9.13
C ASP A 59 -29.10 9.74 -8.24
N GLY A 60 -29.36 10.01 -6.95
CA GLY A 60 -29.82 9.01 -5.98
C GLY A 60 -29.28 9.16 -4.55
N PRO A 61 -29.69 8.27 -3.62
CA PRO A 61 -29.25 8.32 -2.23
C PRO A 61 -27.78 7.89 -2.10
N LEU A 62 -26.97 8.77 -1.52
CA LEU A 62 -25.55 8.55 -1.29
C LEU A 62 -25.34 7.60 -0.10
N ARG A 63 -24.61 6.50 -0.33
CA ARG A 63 -24.24 5.51 0.71
C ARG A 63 -22.74 5.55 1.01
N THR A 64 -22.23 6.76 1.24
CA THR A 64 -20.80 7.01 1.46
C THR A 64 -20.27 6.34 2.73
N GLU A 65 -21.11 6.19 3.76
CA GLU A 65 -20.72 5.54 5.02
C GLU A 65 -20.29 4.08 4.79
N SER A 66 -21.06 3.32 4.00
CA SER A 66 -20.73 1.93 3.67
C SER A 66 -19.45 1.83 2.84
N MET A 67 -19.23 2.78 1.91
CA MET A 67 -18.00 2.85 1.11
C MET A 67 -16.77 3.08 2.01
N TRP A 68 -16.83 4.09 2.90
CA TRP A 68 -15.73 4.41 3.81
C TRP A 68 -15.48 3.29 4.83
N LEU A 69 -16.52 2.58 5.26
CA LEU A 69 -16.36 1.41 6.14
C LEU A 69 -15.58 0.28 5.44
N ILE A 70 -15.87 0.01 4.16
CA ILE A 70 -15.12 -0.97 3.36
C ILE A 70 -13.66 -0.53 3.20
N TYR A 71 -13.41 0.75 2.87
CA TYR A 71 -12.04 1.27 2.80
C TYR A 71 -11.31 1.19 4.14
N GLY A 72 -11.99 1.46 5.25
CA GLY A 72 -11.43 1.32 6.60
C GLY A 72 -11.04 -0.12 6.91
N LEU A 73 -11.90 -1.10 6.58
CA LEU A 73 -11.60 -2.53 6.76
C LEU A 73 -10.40 -2.98 5.90
N VAL A 74 -10.34 -2.53 4.64
CA VAL A 74 -9.20 -2.82 3.77
C VAL A 74 -7.91 -2.18 4.31
N ALA A 75 -7.99 -0.95 4.82
CA ALA A 75 -6.83 -0.27 5.42
C ALA A 75 -6.32 -0.98 6.68
N LEU A 76 -7.19 -1.65 7.45
CA LEU A 76 -6.82 -2.46 8.60
C LEU A 76 -6.06 -3.75 8.23
N LEU A 77 -6.17 -4.23 6.98
CA LEU A 77 -5.40 -5.40 6.54
C LEU A 77 -3.89 -5.15 6.63
N SER A 78 -3.43 -3.94 6.29
CA SER A 78 -2.00 -3.59 6.31
C SER A 78 -1.35 -3.74 7.71
N PRO A 79 -1.85 -3.09 8.78
CA PRO A 79 -1.29 -3.29 10.12
C PRO A 79 -1.50 -4.71 10.63
N VAL A 80 -2.61 -5.38 10.31
CA VAL A 80 -2.84 -6.77 10.73
C VAL A 80 -1.82 -7.73 10.11
N LEU A 81 -1.58 -7.63 8.80
CA LEU A 81 -0.57 -8.44 8.11
C LEU A 81 0.83 -8.16 8.64
N LEU A 82 1.17 -6.90 8.93
CA LEU A 82 2.45 -6.55 9.52
C LEU A 82 2.62 -7.12 10.92
N LEU A 83 1.58 -7.11 11.77
CA LEU A 83 1.62 -7.71 13.10
C LEU A 83 1.77 -9.23 13.03
N LEU A 84 1.08 -9.90 12.11
CA LEU A 84 1.19 -11.34 11.89
C LEU A 84 2.56 -11.72 11.32
N GLY A 85 3.06 -10.95 10.35
CA GLY A 85 4.36 -11.13 9.72
C GLY A 85 5.54 -10.64 10.55
N TYR A 86 5.30 -9.92 11.66
CA TYR A 86 6.34 -9.31 12.49
C TYR A 86 7.40 -10.32 12.94
N LYS A 87 6.99 -11.53 13.32
CA LYS A 87 7.92 -12.61 13.72
C LYS A 87 8.82 -13.07 12.57
N TRP A 88 8.32 -13.07 11.34
CA TRP A 88 9.07 -13.51 10.16
C TRP A 88 10.04 -12.41 9.69
N VAL A 89 9.57 -11.16 9.66
CA VAL A 89 10.40 -9.99 9.33
C VAL A 89 11.52 -9.81 10.36
N LYS A 90 11.23 -9.96 11.66
CA LYS A 90 12.24 -9.85 12.71
C LYS A 90 13.33 -10.92 12.55
N ARG A 91 12.95 -12.16 12.22
CA ARG A 91 13.89 -13.26 12.02
C ARG A 91 14.83 -13.01 10.84
N GLY A 92 14.35 -12.42 9.74
CA GLY A 92 15.18 -12.07 8.59
C GLY A 92 16.08 -10.84 8.77
N LEU A 93 16.00 -10.14 9.91
CA LEU A 93 16.89 -9.02 10.27
C LEU A 93 18.00 -9.45 11.26
N GLU A 94 17.91 -10.65 11.85
CA GLU A 94 18.87 -11.19 12.83
C GLU A 94 19.90 -12.16 12.21
N ASP A 95 19.74 -12.52 10.93
CA ASP A 95 20.70 -13.27 10.09
C ASP A 95 21.43 -12.31 9.12
#